data_AF-A0A0G1HRN1-F1
#
_entry.id   AF-A0A0G1HRN1-F1
#
_cell.length_a   1.000
_cell.length_b   1.000
_cell.length_c   1.000
_cell.angle_alpha   90.00
_cell.angle_beta   90.00
_cell.angle_gamma   90.00
#
_symmetry.space_group_name_H-M   'P 1'
#
loop_
_entity.id
_entity.type
_entity.pdbx_description
1 polymer ?
#
loop_
_entity_poly.entity_id
_entity_poly.type
_entity_poly.pdbx_seq_one_letter_code
_entity_poly.pdbx_strand_id
1 'polypeptide(L)'
;MAQKLSKKSKIAVKPVKTIPVKKGTLSMPKEFFSAIGRRKTAIARVRIWPGKQELTVNGKPISTYFKGETFKKIYQAPFMVTETLGQYTGSIKIAGSGLMSQADAIVHGIARALVKVNSDQFKQILRDKGFITRDSRMKETRKAGQGGRARAKKQSPKR
;
A
#
# COMPACT_ATOMS: atom_id res chain seq x y z
N MET A 1 -42.74 -41.93 -7.14
CA MET A 1 -42.38 -40.55 -6.74
C MET A 1 -40.87 -40.44 -6.62
N ALA A 2 -40.20 -39.78 -7.55
CA ALA A 2 -38.82 -39.34 -7.40
C ALA A 2 -38.61 -38.11 -8.30
N GLN A 3 -38.69 -36.92 -7.71
CA GLN A 3 -38.49 -35.66 -8.42
C GLN A 3 -36.99 -35.38 -8.58
N LYS A 4 -36.62 -34.99 -9.81
CA LYS A 4 -35.27 -34.74 -10.29
C LYS A 4 -34.55 -33.66 -9.45
N LEU A 5 -33.34 -33.98 -9.00
CA LEU A 5 -32.36 -32.99 -8.52
C LEU A 5 -31.98 -32.05 -9.68
N SER A 6 -32.36 -30.78 -9.54
CA SER A 6 -32.03 -29.71 -10.48
C SER A 6 -30.52 -29.51 -10.59
N LYS A 7 -29.98 -29.63 -11.81
CA LYS A 7 -28.57 -29.38 -12.14
C LYS A 7 -28.17 -27.97 -11.70
N LYS A 8 -27.14 -27.85 -10.86
CA LYS A 8 -26.42 -26.59 -10.65
C LYS A 8 -25.96 -26.07 -12.02
N SER A 9 -26.53 -24.94 -12.44
CA SER A 9 -26.07 -24.20 -13.61
C SER A 9 -24.63 -23.71 -13.34
N LYS A 10 -23.66 -24.29 -14.05
CA LYS A 10 -22.33 -23.68 -14.18
C LYS A 10 -22.52 -22.35 -14.90
N ILE A 11 -22.46 -21.24 -14.18
CA ILE A 11 -22.34 -19.92 -14.78
C ILE A 11 -20.98 -19.90 -15.49
N ALA A 12 -21.01 -19.95 -16.82
CA ALA A 12 -19.84 -19.81 -17.66
C ALA A 12 -19.30 -18.38 -17.50
N VAL A 13 -18.32 -18.21 -16.61
CA VAL A 13 -17.52 -16.99 -16.56
C VAL A 13 -16.71 -16.94 -17.86
N LYS A 14 -17.11 -16.05 -18.77
CA LYS A 14 -16.38 -15.81 -20.01
C LYS A 14 -14.93 -15.43 -19.64
N PRO A 15 -13.90 -16.01 -20.29
CA PRO A 15 -12.52 -15.66 -20.01
C PRO A 15 -12.32 -14.18 -20.36
N VAL A 16 -12.06 -13.36 -19.35
CA VAL A 16 -11.68 -11.96 -19.54
C VAL A 16 -10.37 -11.96 -20.30
N LYS A 17 -10.38 -11.42 -21.53
CA LYS A 17 -9.19 -11.25 -22.36
C LYS A 17 -8.13 -10.50 -21.54
N THR A 18 -7.03 -11.17 -21.22
CA THR A 18 -5.85 -10.51 -20.66
C THR A 18 -5.30 -9.57 -21.71
N ILE A 19 -5.49 -8.26 -21.51
CA ILE A 19 -4.89 -7.23 -22.34
C ILE A 19 -3.37 -7.36 -22.18
N PRO A 20 -2.59 -7.46 -23.27
CA PRO A 20 -1.14 -7.50 -23.19
C PRO A 20 -0.65 -6.17 -22.62
N VAL A 21 -0.06 -6.21 -21.42
CA VAL A 21 0.55 -5.03 -20.79
C VAL A 21 1.77 -4.63 -21.64
N LYS A 22 1.59 -3.68 -22.56
CA LYS A 22 2.69 -3.00 -23.25
C LYS A 22 3.65 -2.51 -22.16
N LYS A 23 4.91 -2.97 -22.20
CA LYS A 23 6.02 -2.38 -21.43
C LYS A 23 6.28 -0.98 -21.99
N GLY A 24 5.41 -0.02 -21.64
CA GLY A 24 5.62 1.38 -21.91
C GLY A 24 6.75 1.87 -21.03
N THR A 25 7.82 2.36 -21.64
CA THR A 25 8.77 3.25 -21.00
C THR A 25 7.98 4.45 -20.47
N LEU A 26 7.92 4.60 -19.14
CA LEU A 26 7.26 5.74 -18.51
C LEU A 26 8.03 7.01 -18.91
N SER A 27 7.44 7.88 -19.75
CA SER A 27 7.93 9.25 -19.92
C SER A 27 7.67 9.99 -18.61
N MET A 28 8.73 10.22 -17.84
CA MET A 28 8.65 11.01 -16.62
C MET A 28 8.39 12.46 -17.01
N PRO A 29 7.28 13.09 -16.55
CA PRO A 29 7.06 14.51 -16.79
C PRO A 29 8.13 15.33 -16.06
N LYS A 30 8.39 16.53 -16.59
CA LYS A 30 9.44 17.43 -16.09
C LYS A 30 9.13 17.97 -14.70
N GLU A 31 7.85 18.08 -14.35
CA GLU A 31 7.39 18.49 -13.02
C GLU A 31 6.69 17.33 -12.30
N PHE A 32 7.15 17.03 -11.09
CA PHE A 32 6.55 16.03 -10.21
C PHE A 32 6.75 16.39 -8.74
N PHE A 33 5.78 16.02 -7.93
CA PHE A 33 5.89 16.12 -6.47
C PHE A 33 6.49 14.84 -5.93
N SER A 34 7.58 14.95 -5.17
CA SER A 34 8.28 13.80 -4.61
C SER A 34 8.23 13.76 -3.10
N ALA A 35 8.06 12.56 -2.55
CA ALA A 35 8.14 12.33 -1.12
C ALA A 35 8.67 10.93 -0.80
N ILE A 36 9.06 10.75 0.47
CA ILE A 36 9.57 9.49 0.97
C ILE A 36 8.62 9.01 2.07
N GLY A 37 8.21 7.75 1.99
CA GLY A 37 7.51 7.05 3.05
C GLY A 37 8.35 5.92 3.63
N ARG A 38 8.20 5.63 4.92
CA ARG A 38 8.97 4.60 5.64
C ARG A 38 8.10 3.91 6.68
N ARG A 39 8.18 2.59 6.78
CA ARG A 39 7.63 1.81 7.89
C ARG A 39 8.48 0.59 8.15
N LYS A 40 8.81 0.31 9.42
CA LYS A 40 9.83 -0.68 9.79
C LYS A 40 11.11 -0.45 8.98
N THR A 41 11.48 -1.40 8.12
CA THR A 41 12.61 -1.34 7.20
C THR A 41 12.22 -1.03 5.75
N ALA A 42 10.92 -0.91 5.44
CA ALA A 42 10.45 -0.55 4.10
C ALA A 42 10.65 0.94 3.83
N ILE A 43 11.15 1.24 2.63
CA ILE A 43 11.37 2.61 2.13
C ILE A 43 10.67 2.75 0.78
N ALA A 44 9.72 3.68 0.70
CA ALA A 44 8.99 4.03 -0.50
C ALA A 44 9.43 5.43 -0.98
N ARG A 45 9.92 5.51 -2.22
CA ARG A 45 10.17 6.78 -2.91
C ARG A 45 9.03 7.01 -3.89
N VAL A 46 8.18 7.98 -3.57
CA VAL A 46 6.96 8.27 -4.30
C VAL A 46 7.16 9.52 -5.14
N ARG A 47 6.77 9.46 -6.41
CA ARG A 47 6.67 10.61 -7.30
C ARG A 47 5.25 10.63 -7.87
N ILE A 48 4.55 11.74 -7.70
CA ILE A 48 3.18 11.93 -8.21
C ILE A 48 3.12 13.16 -9.12
N TRP A 49 2.20 13.12 -10.06
CA TRP A 49 1.83 14.20 -10.96
C TRP A 49 0.35 14.07 -11.34
N PRO A 50 -0.32 15.14 -11.80
CA PRO A 50 -1.72 15.04 -12.22
C PRO A 50 -1.87 14.11 -13.42
N GLY A 51 -2.87 13.21 -13.37
CA GLY A 51 -3.17 12.26 -14.44
C GLY A 51 -4.11 11.14 -13.99
N LYS A 52 -4.82 10.53 -14.95
CA LYS A 52 -5.87 9.51 -14.71
C LYS A 52 -5.38 8.05 -14.77
N GLN A 53 -4.08 7.83 -14.90
CA GLN A 53 -3.50 6.49 -15.04
C GLN A 53 -3.29 5.82 -13.67
N GLU A 54 -3.29 4.49 -13.64
CA GLU A 54 -2.97 3.73 -12.42
C GLU A 54 -1.53 4.01 -11.93
N LEU A 55 -1.35 3.97 -10.62
CA LEU A 55 -0.03 4.07 -9.98
C LEU A 55 0.83 2.86 -10.37
N THR A 56 2.12 3.13 -10.64
CA THR A 56 3.10 2.08 -10.92
C THR A 56 4.03 1.88 -9.73
N VAL A 57 4.23 0.63 -9.32
CA VAL A 57 5.13 0.22 -8.24
C VAL A 57 6.21 -0.69 -8.84
N ASN A 58 7.47 -0.29 -8.76
CA ASN A 58 8.61 -1.04 -9.30
C ASN A 58 8.42 -1.48 -10.77
N GLY A 59 7.83 -0.61 -11.60
CA GLY A 59 7.58 -0.88 -13.03
C GLY A 59 6.40 -1.82 -13.32
N LYS A 60 5.61 -2.17 -12.30
CA LYS A 60 4.38 -2.96 -12.44
C LYS A 60 3.17 -2.12 -12.01
N PRO A 61 1.97 -2.35 -12.55
CA PRO A 61 0.77 -1.68 -12.05
C PRO A 61 0.49 -2.09 -10.60
N ILE A 62 -0.01 -1.15 -9.79
CA ILE A 62 -0.24 -1.34 -8.36
C ILE A 62 -1.18 -2.53 -8.06
N SER A 63 -2.17 -2.76 -8.93
CA SER A 63 -3.11 -3.88 -8.87
C SER A 63 -2.43 -5.25 -8.98
N THR A 64 -1.38 -5.37 -9.79
CA THR A 64 -0.62 -6.61 -9.93
C THR A 64 0.38 -6.81 -8.79
N TYR A 65 0.93 -5.72 -8.24
CA TYR A 65 1.90 -5.80 -7.15
C TYR A 65 1.25 -6.17 -5.82
N PHE A 66 0.14 -5.50 -5.45
CA PHE A 66 -0.62 -5.79 -4.24
C PHE A 66 -1.89 -6.55 -4.56
N LYS A 67 -1.88 -7.86 -4.29
CA LYS A 67 -3.06 -8.72 -4.51
C LYS A 67 -4.00 -8.66 -3.31
N GLY A 68 -5.28 -8.34 -3.56
CA GLY A 68 -6.34 -8.41 -2.55
C GLY A 68 -6.97 -7.05 -2.23
N GLU A 69 -8.25 -7.08 -1.84
CA GLU A 69 -9.06 -5.88 -1.59
C GLU A 69 -8.59 -5.07 -0.38
N THR A 70 -8.01 -5.73 0.61
CA THR A 70 -7.46 -5.06 1.81
C THR A 70 -6.37 -4.07 1.42
N PHE A 71 -5.44 -4.46 0.54
CA PHE A 71 -4.40 -3.55 0.09
C PHE A 71 -4.96 -2.42 -0.76
N LYS A 72 -5.97 -2.70 -1.60
CA LYS A 72 -6.68 -1.69 -2.37
C LYS A 72 -7.22 -0.57 -1.50
N LYS A 73 -7.90 -0.92 -0.40
CA LYS A 73 -8.39 0.05 0.58
C LYS A 73 -7.25 0.84 1.24
N ILE A 74 -6.15 0.17 1.60
CA ILE A 74 -4.99 0.79 2.27
C ILE A 74 -4.35 1.88 1.38
N TYR A 75 -3.94 1.56 0.16
CA TYR A 75 -3.24 2.55 -0.67
C TYR A 75 -4.16 3.64 -1.23
N GLN A 76 -5.48 3.39 -1.32
CA GLN A 76 -6.46 4.39 -1.73
C GLN A 76 -6.89 5.32 -0.60
N ALA A 77 -6.72 4.92 0.66
CA ALA A 77 -7.12 5.70 1.83
C ALA A 77 -6.72 7.19 1.79
N PRO A 78 -5.45 7.59 1.51
CA PRO A 78 -5.08 9.00 1.47
C PRO A 78 -5.84 9.77 0.38
N PHE A 79 -6.14 9.15 -0.77
CA PHE A 79 -6.89 9.80 -1.86
C PHE A 79 -8.39 9.90 -1.57
N MET A 80 -8.98 8.92 -0.87
CA MET A 80 -10.38 9.02 -0.44
C MET A 80 -10.57 10.16 0.54
N VAL A 81 -9.59 10.38 1.40
CA VAL A 81 -9.62 11.39 2.46
C VAL A 81 -9.54 12.81 1.91
N THR A 82 -8.76 12.99 0.84
CA THR A 82 -8.61 14.27 0.15
C THR A 82 -9.57 14.42 -1.03
N GLU A 83 -10.46 13.45 -1.26
CA GLU A 83 -11.41 13.41 -2.39
C GLU A 83 -10.74 13.53 -3.78
N THR A 84 -9.47 13.15 -3.89
CA THR A 84 -8.66 13.27 -5.12
C THR A 84 -8.51 11.94 -5.87
N LEU A 85 -9.49 11.06 -5.69
CA LEU A 85 -9.44 9.72 -6.27
C LEU A 85 -9.45 9.81 -7.82
N GLY A 86 -8.40 9.26 -8.45
CA GLY A 86 -8.25 9.25 -9.91
C GLY A 86 -7.71 10.55 -10.53
N GLN A 87 -7.34 11.55 -9.71
CA GLN A 87 -6.77 12.81 -10.21
C GLN A 87 -5.26 12.77 -10.39
N TYR A 88 -4.58 11.91 -9.63
CA TYR A 88 -3.12 11.80 -9.64
C TYR A 88 -2.67 10.44 -10.11
N THR A 89 -1.57 10.46 -10.86
CA THR A 89 -0.82 9.27 -11.25
C THR A 89 0.64 9.42 -10.79
N GLY A 90 1.43 8.36 -10.90
CA GLY A 90 2.74 8.35 -10.29
C GLY A 90 3.55 7.07 -10.46
N SER A 91 4.84 7.23 -10.16
CA SER A 91 5.82 6.14 -10.12
C SER A 91 6.40 6.01 -8.72
N ILE A 92 6.36 4.79 -8.20
CA ILE A 92 6.79 4.45 -6.85
C ILE A 92 7.89 3.40 -6.93
N LYS A 93 9.05 3.72 -6.37
CA LYS A 93 10.12 2.74 -6.12
C LYS A 93 10.10 2.32 -4.66
N ILE A 94 9.99 1.02 -4.40
CA ILE A 94 9.91 0.49 -3.04
C ILE A 94 10.90 -0.65 -2.82
N ALA A 95 11.52 -0.65 -1.64
CA ALA A 95 12.46 -1.67 -1.21
C ALA A 95 12.32 -1.96 0.30
N GLY A 96 12.67 -3.19 0.70
CA GLY A 96 12.71 -3.65 2.09
C GLY A 96 11.38 -4.18 2.65
N SER A 97 11.46 -4.88 3.78
CA SER A 97 10.34 -5.50 4.52
C SER A 97 9.38 -6.39 3.69
N GLY A 98 8.20 -6.69 4.22
CA GLY A 98 7.13 -7.44 3.53
C GLY A 98 6.00 -6.54 3.02
N LEU A 99 5.08 -7.14 2.24
CA LEU A 99 4.01 -6.44 1.49
C LEU A 99 3.19 -5.46 2.34
N MET A 100 2.77 -5.86 3.54
CA MET A 100 1.99 -4.98 4.42
C MET A 100 2.77 -3.72 4.81
N SER A 101 4.03 -3.90 5.24
CA SER A 101 4.84 -2.75 5.66
C SER A 101 5.22 -1.86 4.48
N GLN A 102 5.32 -2.43 3.29
CA GLN A 102 5.49 -1.70 2.04
C GLN A 102 4.25 -0.88 1.68
N ALA A 103 3.04 -1.45 1.76
CA ALA A 103 1.79 -0.73 1.48
C ALA A 103 1.63 0.49 2.39
N ASP A 104 1.89 0.33 3.69
CA ASP A 104 1.84 1.44 4.65
C ASP A 104 2.92 2.50 4.40
N ALA A 105 4.12 2.08 3.98
CA ALA A 105 5.17 3.01 3.57
C ALA A 105 4.75 3.83 2.33
N ILE A 106 4.03 3.21 1.39
CA ILE A 106 3.45 3.90 0.24
C ILE A 106 2.42 4.93 0.69
N VAL A 107 1.49 4.55 1.58
CA VAL A 107 0.47 5.47 2.12
C VAL A 107 1.11 6.71 2.74
N HIS A 108 2.12 6.51 3.59
CA HIS A 108 2.84 7.62 4.21
C HIS A 108 3.59 8.49 3.17
N GLY A 109 4.16 7.87 2.12
CA GLY A 109 4.80 8.59 1.03
C GLY A 109 3.81 9.41 0.18
N ILE A 110 2.65 8.84 -0.14
CA ILE A 110 1.59 9.52 -0.91
C ILE A 110 1.03 10.69 -0.11
N ALA A 111 0.72 10.51 1.17
CA ALA A 111 0.21 11.59 2.02
C ALA A 111 1.18 12.78 2.07
N ARG A 112 2.48 12.51 2.22
CA ARG A 112 3.51 13.57 2.19
C ARG A 112 3.65 14.23 0.81
N ALA A 113 3.43 13.49 -0.27
CA ALA A 113 3.45 14.05 -1.61
C ALA A 113 2.23 14.95 -1.85
N LEU A 114 1.03 14.56 -1.41
CA LEU A 114 -0.19 15.36 -1.50
C LEU A 114 -0.08 16.67 -0.70
N VAL A 115 0.52 16.65 0.48
CA VAL A 115 0.79 17.88 1.26
C VAL A 115 1.66 18.87 0.47
N LYS A 116 2.60 18.39 -0.36
CA LYS A 116 3.41 19.27 -1.21
C LYS A 116 2.64 19.87 -2.39
N VAL A 117 1.55 19.23 -2.81
CA VAL A 117 0.68 19.75 -3.87
C VAL A 117 -0.14 20.93 -3.35
N ASN A 118 -0.81 20.74 -2.21
CA ASN A 118 -1.59 21.78 -1.55
C ASN A 118 -1.44 21.65 -0.04
N SER A 119 -0.58 22.49 0.53
CA SER A 119 -0.20 22.41 1.94
C SER A 119 -1.28 22.90 2.89
N ASP A 120 -2.13 23.83 2.48
CA ASP A 120 -3.08 24.47 3.38
C ASP A 120 -4.33 23.59 3.58
N GLN A 121 -4.84 22.99 2.51
CA GLN A 121 -6.06 22.18 2.58
C GLN A 121 -5.78 20.74 3.06
N PHE A 122 -4.76 20.08 2.52
CA PHE A 122 -4.57 18.65 2.76
C PHE A 122 -3.82 18.34 4.05
N LYS A 123 -3.00 19.26 4.57
CA LYS A 123 -2.17 18.98 5.75
C LYS A 123 -2.99 18.74 7.01
N GLN A 124 -4.05 19.52 7.24
CA GLN A 124 -4.89 19.36 8.42
C GLN A 124 -5.66 18.04 8.35
N ILE A 125 -6.38 17.79 7.25
CA ILE A 125 -7.18 16.58 7.05
C ILE A 125 -6.33 15.30 7.15
N LEU A 126 -5.13 15.28 6.54
CA LEU A 126 -4.23 14.13 6.60
C LEU A 126 -3.54 13.97 7.96
N ARG A 127 -3.35 15.05 8.71
CA ARG A 127 -2.84 15.01 10.09
C ARG A 127 -3.88 14.41 11.02
N ASP A 128 -5.13 14.85 10.92
CA ASP A 128 -6.23 14.41 11.79
C ASP A 128 -6.50 12.90 11.63
N LYS A 129 -6.37 12.37 10.41
CA LYS A 129 -6.47 10.93 10.14
C LYS A 129 -5.15 10.16 10.32
N GLY A 130 -4.07 10.83 10.72
CA GLY A 130 -2.80 10.19 11.10
C GLY A 130 -1.92 9.69 9.95
N PHE A 131 -2.14 10.10 8.69
CA PHE A 131 -1.35 9.63 7.54
C PHE A 131 0.05 10.28 7.43
N ILE A 132 0.21 11.46 8.02
CA ILE A 132 1.49 12.19 8.05
C ILE A 132 2.43 11.64 9.13
N THR A 133 1.90 11.06 10.20
CA THR A 133 2.73 10.54 11.28
C THR A 133 3.30 9.19 10.88
N ARG A 134 4.62 9.04 10.98
CA ARG A 134 5.27 7.75 10.75
C ARG A 134 4.92 6.80 11.91
N ASP A 135 4.48 5.59 11.59
CA ASP A 135 4.41 4.50 12.57
C ASP A 135 5.84 4.11 13.01
N SER A 136 6.19 4.51 14.24
CA SER A 136 7.53 4.33 14.82
C SER A 136 7.79 2.91 15.33
N ARG A 137 6.75 2.07 15.42
CA ARG A 137 6.85 0.74 16.02
C ARG A 137 7.80 -0.16 15.21
N MET A 138 8.77 -0.75 15.91
CA MET A 138 9.71 -1.72 15.37
C MET A 138 9.72 -2.97 16.26
N LYS A 139 10.10 -4.12 15.68
CA LYS A 139 10.28 -5.34 16.47
C LYS A 139 11.40 -5.11 17.48
N GLU A 140 11.10 -5.28 18.76
CA GLU A 140 12.11 -5.24 19.80
C GLU A 140 13.13 -6.37 19.61
N THR A 141 14.40 -6.06 19.86
CA THR A 141 15.49 -7.03 19.84
C THR A 141 15.29 -8.07 20.94
N ARG A 142 15.71 -9.31 20.67
CA ARG A 142 15.76 -10.36 21.71
C ARG A 142 16.82 -10.01 22.74
N LYS A 143 16.45 -9.97 24.02
CA LYS A 143 17.38 -9.79 25.15
C LYS A 143 17.94 -11.15 25.62
N ALA A 144 19.10 -11.11 26.28
CA ALA A 144 19.72 -12.30 26.86
C ALA A 144 19.00 -12.72 28.15
N GLY A 145 18.78 -14.02 28.34
CA GLY A 145 18.03 -14.58 29.47
C GLY A 145 16.53 -14.79 29.22
N GLN A 146 15.98 -14.23 28.14
CA GLN A 146 14.58 -14.41 27.77
C GLN A 146 14.30 -15.76 27.08
N GLY A 147 13.05 -16.23 27.20
CA GLY A 147 12.55 -17.49 26.68
C GLY A 147 12.19 -17.45 25.20
N GLY A 148 13.08 -16.98 24.32
CA GLY A 148 12.83 -17.03 22.87
C GLY A 148 12.63 -15.67 22.19
N ARG A 149 11.78 -14.83 22.78
CA ARG A 149 11.31 -13.55 22.21
C ARG A 149 11.61 -12.38 23.15
N ALA A 150 11.55 -11.14 22.63
CA ALA A 150 11.97 -9.93 23.34
C ALA A 150 11.42 -9.77 24.77
N ARG A 151 10.14 -10.14 25.01
CA ARG A 151 9.47 -10.04 26.32
C ARG A 151 9.08 -11.38 26.93
N ALA A 152 9.41 -12.50 26.27
CA ALA A 152 9.06 -13.81 26.77
C ALA A 152 9.98 -14.20 27.93
N LYS A 153 9.42 -14.56 29.09
CA LYS A 153 10.18 -15.06 30.24
C LYS A 153 10.23 -16.58 30.19
N LYS A 154 11.36 -17.18 30.59
CA LYS A 154 11.42 -18.63 30.82
C LYS A 154 10.57 -18.95 32.05
N GLN A 155 9.81 -20.04 32.00
CA GLN A 155 9.11 -20.54 33.17
C GLN A 155 10.15 -21.02 34.19
N SER A 156 10.13 -20.45 35.38
CA SER A 156 10.98 -20.87 36.49
C SER A 156 10.12 -21.68 37.47
N PRO A 157 10.48 -22.93 37.79
CA PRO A 157 9.86 -23.64 38.89
C PRO A 157 10.30 -22.95 40.18
N LYS A 158 9.37 -22.28 40.86
CA LYS A 158 9.57 -21.86 42.25
C LYS A 158 9.40 -23.13 43.09
N ARG A 159 10.52 -23.72 43.50
CA ARG A 159 10.56 -24.73 44.56
C ARG A 159 10.98 -24.06 45.85
#